data_AF-A0A966VLJ8-F1
#
_entry.id   AF-A0A966VLJ8-F1
#
_cell.length_a   1.000
_cell.length_b   1.000
_cell.length_c   1.000
_cell.angle_alpha   90.00
_cell.angle_beta   90.00
_cell.angle_gamma   90.00
#
_symmetry.space_group_name_H-M   'P 1'
#
loop_
_entity.id
_entity.type
_entity.pdbx_description
1 polymer ?
#
loop_
_entity_poly.entity_id
_entity_poly.type
_entity_poly.pdbx_seq_one_letter_code
_entity_poly.pdbx_strand_id
1 'polypeptide(L)'
;MSSQLFQSLIYLALAVGLTACGGGGGSPSDITSSTTSTSAPTQSSVDSVTQGFAQSILLAAPTDSSIRISVLSPMTGVLTLAYQANLAMQAIALQAGIITPDIPREIYLSDLKPNTRYTYTLSLQTGTSTLVSPTYSFTTARTEGSSFTFTLQADSHLDENSDLDVYKRTLANVLLDLPDFHIDLGDTFMTEKHSEPLSATLQAATSAMVVNKRYLYERYNFGLITHSVPLFLVNGNHDGELGWLLNGTPNALPIWATTARQTYFSNPQANAFYLGDNKKDPFTGERSSWYAWHWGDALFVVLDPFWNSPLQSNKDGWNLTLGSNQYQWLSKTLSESKAKHKIIFIHNLVGGLDGQMRGGIEAAPYFEWGGKNLDGSPGFSSRRPGWELPIHELLVKHQVKAVFHGHDHLYAQQSLDGIIYQTVPQPSAKNFNSGTTLARDYHYDSGVVLSSSGHLRIKVTPTSISSEYVRSWLPSQENASRKNRQVDASW
;
A
#
# COMPACT_ATOMS: atom_id res chain seq x y z
N MET A 1 13.21 38.29 47.57
CA MET A 1 14.53 37.74 47.90
C MET A 1 14.39 36.21 47.98
N SER A 2 15.37 35.46 47.46
CA SER A 2 15.71 34.04 47.77
C SER A 2 14.54 33.01 47.90
N SER A 3 14.26 32.15 46.91
CA SER A 3 15.00 30.93 46.46
C SER A 3 14.59 29.66 47.25
N GLN A 4 13.92 28.68 46.63
CA GLN A 4 14.50 27.41 46.07
C GLN A 4 15.00 26.40 47.13
N LEU A 5 14.97 25.07 46.95
CA LEU A 5 14.38 24.18 45.91
C LEU A 5 13.22 23.36 46.59
N PHE A 6 12.71 22.19 46.19
CA PHE A 6 12.98 21.15 45.15
C PHE A 6 11.66 20.41 44.81
N GLN A 7 11.66 19.61 43.73
CA GLN A 7 10.64 18.59 43.45
C GLN A 7 11.33 17.32 42.94
N SER A 8 10.86 16.14 43.40
CA SER A 8 11.25 14.82 42.88
C SER A 8 10.06 14.19 42.18
N LEU A 9 10.26 13.71 40.94
CA LEU A 9 9.24 12.96 40.21
C LEU A 9 9.12 11.53 40.76
N ILE A 10 7.88 11.03 40.83
CA ILE A 10 7.58 9.60 40.94
C ILE A 10 6.82 9.20 39.67
N TYR A 11 7.43 8.35 38.86
CA TYR A 11 6.75 7.66 37.75
C TYR A 11 6.09 6.39 38.29
N LEU A 12 4.77 6.27 38.11
CA LEU A 12 4.04 5.04 38.42
C LEU A 12 3.63 4.37 37.10
N ALA A 13 4.30 3.29 36.74
CA ALA A 13 3.92 2.46 35.60
C ALA A 13 2.89 1.41 36.04
N LEU A 14 1.67 1.46 35.48
CA LEU A 14 0.73 0.34 35.58
C LEU A 14 1.02 -0.66 34.45
N ALA A 15 1.51 -1.85 34.82
CA ALA A 15 1.49 -3.00 33.95
C ALA A 15 0.15 -3.74 34.10
N VAL A 16 -0.60 -3.89 33.01
CA VAL A 16 -1.75 -4.81 32.93
C VAL A 16 -1.27 -6.07 32.23
N GLY A 17 -1.36 -7.21 32.93
CA GLY A 17 -0.89 -8.49 32.41
C GLY A 17 -1.89 -9.11 31.42
N LEU A 18 -1.36 -9.68 30.34
CA LEU A 18 -2.05 -10.69 29.52
C LEU A 18 -1.32 -12.02 29.65
N THR A 19 -2.08 -13.06 29.97
CA THR A 19 -1.57 -14.40 30.26
C THR A 19 -1.30 -15.19 28.98
N ALA A 20 -0.04 -15.51 28.71
CA ALA A 20 0.33 -16.53 27.73
C ALA A 20 0.41 -17.90 28.42
N CYS A 21 -0.45 -18.85 28.01
CA CYS A 21 -0.35 -20.25 28.42
C CYS A 21 0.46 -21.04 27.39
N GLY A 22 1.64 -21.52 27.77
CA GLY A 22 2.49 -22.39 26.96
C GLY A 22 3.57 -23.02 27.83
N GLY A 23 3.28 -24.20 28.38
CA GLY A 23 4.17 -24.91 29.31
C GLY A 23 4.99 -26.03 28.65
N GLY A 24 6.17 -26.29 29.19
CA GLY A 24 7.10 -27.33 28.75
C GLY A 24 8.47 -26.74 28.39
N GLY A 25 9.58 -26.99 29.09
CA GLY A 25 9.82 -27.95 30.16
C GLY A 25 11.00 -28.87 29.79
N GLY A 26 12.22 -28.33 29.84
CA GLY A 26 13.45 -29.07 29.55
C GLY A 26 14.67 -28.40 30.20
N SER A 27 15.43 -29.17 30.98
CA SER A 27 16.62 -28.71 31.70
C SER A 27 17.83 -28.49 30.78
N PRO A 28 18.80 -27.64 31.17
CA PRO A 28 20.01 -27.40 30.37
C PRO A 28 21.02 -28.54 30.50
N SER A 29 21.72 -28.83 29.41
CA SER A 29 22.93 -29.67 29.40
C SER A 29 24.00 -28.99 28.54
N ASP A 30 25.15 -28.70 29.13
CA ASP A 30 26.33 -28.16 28.44
C ASP A 30 26.76 -29.07 27.29
N ILE A 31 26.89 -28.52 26.07
CA ILE A 31 27.74 -29.11 25.03
C ILE A 31 28.61 -28.02 24.39
N THR A 32 29.90 -28.31 24.38
CA THR A 32 31.01 -27.52 23.83
C THR A 32 30.84 -27.11 22.37
N SER A 33 31.27 -25.89 22.04
CA SER A 33 31.39 -25.42 20.67
C SER A 33 32.42 -26.24 19.87
N SER A 34 31.99 -26.80 18.73
CA SER A 34 32.88 -27.30 17.69
C SER A 34 32.48 -26.70 16.34
N THR A 35 33.40 -25.94 15.74
CA THR A 35 33.21 -25.27 14.46
C THR A 35 33.37 -26.26 13.31
N THR A 36 32.32 -26.45 12.51
CA THR A 36 32.42 -27.09 11.19
C THR A 36 31.80 -26.19 10.13
N SER A 37 32.66 -25.61 9.30
CA SER A 37 32.26 -24.74 8.19
C SER A 37 31.74 -25.57 7.03
N THR A 38 30.45 -25.44 6.72
CA THR A 38 29.87 -25.88 5.45
C THR A 38 29.78 -24.68 4.50
N SER A 39 30.49 -24.77 3.38
CA SER A 39 30.50 -23.73 2.35
C SER A 39 29.20 -23.73 1.55
N ALA A 40 28.43 -22.64 1.62
CA ALA A 40 27.33 -22.39 0.69
C ALA A 40 27.84 -22.21 -0.75
N PRO A 41 27.07 -22.61 -1.78
CA PRO A 41 27.50 -22.46 -3.17
C PRO A 41 27.47 -20.98 -3.59
N THR A 42 28.59 -20.49 -4.13
CA THR A 42 28.71 -19.12 -4.66
C THR A 42 27.90 -18.97 -5.94
N GLN A 43 26.75 -18.30 -5.84
CA GLN A 43 26.06 -17.73 -7.01
C GLN A 43 26.92 -16.61 -7.61
N SER A 44 26.97 -16.50 -8.93
CA SER A 44 27.86 -15.59 -9.64
C SER A 44 27.60 -14.12 -9.25
N SER A 45 28.65 -13.39 -8.87
CA SER A 45 28.55 -11.98 -8.47
C SER A 45 28.02 -11.05 -9.57
N VAL A 46 28.10 -11.46 -10.84
CA VAL A 46 27.55 -10.72 -11.97
C VAL A 46 26.03 -10.85 -12.03
N ASP A 47 25.48 -12.04 -11.80
CA ASP A 47 24.04 -12.28 -11.83
C ASP A 47 23.33 -11.55 -10.69
N SER A 48 23.91 -11.55 -9.48
CA SER A 48 23.36 -10.81 -8.34
C SER A 48 23.42 -9.29 -8.53
N VAL A 49 24.42 -8.75 -9.23
CA VAL A 49 24.51 -7.31 -9.54
C VAL A 49 23.51 -6.90 -10.62
N THR A 50 23.33 -7.69 -11.68
CA THR A 50 22.31 -7.43 -12.70
C THR A 50 20.88 -7.59 -12.14
N GLN A 51 20.66 -8.59 -11.28
CA GLN A 51 19.38 -8.78 -10.59
C GLN A 51 19.09 -7.65 -9.60
N GLY A 52 20.11 -7.15 -8.87
CA GLY A 52 20.00 -5.99 -7.99
C GLY A 52 19.67 -4.69 -8.74
N PHE A 53 20.20 -4.50 -9.95
CA PHE A 53 19.84 -3.36 -10.81
C PHE A 53 18.43 -3.50 -11.43
N ALA A 54 17.94 -4.72 -11.65
CA ALA A 54 16.56 -4.95 -12.08
C ALA A 54 15.55 -4.63 -10.95
N GLN A 55 15.84 -5.07 -9.72
CA GLN A 55 14.99 -4.87 -8.53
C GLN A 55 15.00 -3.44 -7.97
N SER A 56 15.71 -2.50 -8.61
CA SER A 56 15.83 -1.13 -8.11
C SER A 56 14.97 -0.11 -8.87
N ILE A 57 14.25 -0.55 -9.90
CA ILE A 57 13.42 0.28 -10.77
C ILE A 57 11.98 0.29 -10.25
N LEU A 58 11.44 1.48 -10.01
CA LEU A 58 10.04 1.71 -9.66
C LEU A 58 9.40 2.63 -10.70
N LEU A 59 8.42 2.11 -11.42
CA LEU A 59 7.51 2.89 -12.26
C LEU A 59 6.40 3.52 -11.41
N ALA A 60 6.08 4.78 -11.66
CA ALA A 60 5.10 5.53 -10.88
C ALA A 60 4.36 6.61 -11.68
N ALA A 61 3.20 7.00 -11.17
CA ALA A 61 2.37 8.11 -11.64
C ALA A 61 2.26 8.24 -13.18
N PRO A 62 1.95 7.17 -13.94
CA PRO A 62 1.73 7.26 -15.38
C PRO A 62 0.54 8.17 -15.70
N THR A 63 0.68 9.05 -16.68
CA THR A 63 -0.43 9.83 -17.24
C THR A 63 -0.78 9.30 -18.64
N ASP A 64 -1.62 10.04 -19.37
CA ASP A 64 -1.82 9.85 -20.81
C ASP A 64 -0.56 10.14 -21.66
N SER A 65 0.38 10.90 -21.13
CA SER A 65 1.46 11.56 -21.87
C SER A 65 2.83 11.50 -21.17
N SER A 66 2.91 10.92 -19.97
CA SER A 66 4.16 10.84 -19.19
C SER A 66 4.20 9.65 -18.23
N ILE A 67 5.38 9.36 -17.68
CA ILE A 67 5.57 8.44 -16.55
C ILE A 67 6.81 8.85 -15.74
N ARG A 68 6.83 8.52 -14.44
CA ARG A 68 8.02 8.63 -13.60
C ARG A 68 8.70 7.27 -13.48
N ILE A 69 10.02 7.25 -13.67
CA ILE A 69 10.86 6.06 -13.47
C ILE A 69 11.88 6.38 -12.38
N SER A 70 11.65 5.88 -11.17
CA SER A 70 12.52 6.07 -10.01
C SER A 70 13.52 4.91 -9.94
N VAL A 71 14.81 5.17 -10.11
CA VAL A 71 15.87 4.15 -10.15
C VAL A 71 16.80 4.32 -8.95
N LEU A 72 16.89 3.29 -8.10
CA LEU A 72 17.84 3.23 -6.99
C LEU A 72 19.09 2.44 -7.42
N SER A 73 20.23 2.62 -6.74
CA SER A 73 21.40 1.75 -6.91
C SER A 73 22.36 1.93 -5.74
N PRO A 74 23.07 0.89 -5.28
CA PRO A 74 24.21 1.04 -4.39
C PRO A 74 25.47 1.57 -5.12
N MET A 75 25.41 1.75 -6.44
CA MET A 75 26.52 2.20 -7.29
C MET A 75 26.30 3.61 -7.82
N THR A 76 27.40 4.36 -7.99
CA THR A 76 27.43 5.60 -8.77
C THR A 76 27.62 5.30 -10.26
N GLY A 77 26.98 6.06 -11.14
CA GLY A 77 27.16 5.90 -12.58
C GLY A 77 26.26 6.80 -13.43
N VAL A 78 26.54 6.86 -14.73
CA VAL A 78 25.70 7.59 -15.70
C VAL A 78 24.59 6.67 -16.18
N LEU A 79 23.35 7.08 -15.97
CA LEU A 79 22.14 6.37 -16.38
C LEU A 79 21.68 6.85 -17.76
N THR A 80 21.35 5.90 -18.63
CA THR A 80 20.70 6.13 -19.93
C THR A 80 19.44 5.29 -20.00
N LEU A 81 18.35 5.90 -20.46
CA LEU A 81 17.08 5.25 -20.77
C LEU A 81 16.94 5.16 -22.29
N ALA A 82 16.74 3.95 -22.83
CA ALA A 82 16.29 3.77 -24.19
C ALA A 82 14.85 3.26 -24.18
N TYR A 83 13.96 3.88 -24.95
CA TYR A 83 12.54 3.53 -24.98
C TYR A 83 11.94 3.64 -26.39
N GLN A 84 10.88 2.88 -26.66
CA GLN A 84 10.16 2.90 -27.92
C GLN A 84 8.67 2.63 -27.70
N ALA A 85 7.82 3.29 -28.49
CA ALA A 85 6.41 2.91 -28.57
C ALA A 85 6.27 1.55 -29.26
N ASN A 86 5.24 0.78 -28.90
CA ASN A 86 4.92 -0.45 -29.63
C ASN A 86 4.71 -0.12 -31.14
N LEU A 87 5.24 -0.97 -32.02
CA LEU A 87 5.32 -0.78 -33.48
C LEU A 87 6.25 0.34 -33.99
N ALA A 88 7.00 1.05 -33.13
CA ALA A 88 8.06 1.95 -33.61
C ALA A 88 9.26 1.15 -34.14
N MET A 89 9.93 1.67 -35.18
CA MET A 89 11.07 1.00 -35.83
C MET A 89 12.43 1.34 -35.18
N GLN A 90 12.48 2.33 -34.29
CA GLN A 90 13.69 2.80 -33.63
C GLN A 90 13.37 3.25 -32.19
N ALA A 91 14.32 3.03 -31.28
CA ALA A 91 14.26 3.51 -29.91
C ALA A 91 14.84 4.92 -29.78
N ILE A 92 14.26 5.71 -28.88
CA ILE A 92 14.75 7.02 -28.47
C ILE A 92 15.62 6.82 -27.23
N ALA A 93 16.83 7.39 -27.23
CA ALA A 93 17.73 7.38 -26.09
C ALA A 93 17.70 8.72 -25.35
N LEU A 94 17.63 8.67 -24.02
CA LEU A 94 17.64 9.80 -23.10
C LEU A 94 18.76 9.60 -22.07
N GLN A 95 19.67 10.55 -21.98
CA GLN A 95 20.65 10.59 -20.88
C GLN A 95 19.91 11.02 -19.60
N ALA A 96 19.68 10.08 -18.70
CA ALA A 96 18.89 10.26 -17.48
C ALA A 96 19.68 10.92 -16.33
N GLY A 97 20.99 11.15 -16.54
CA GLY A 97 21.89 11.83 -15.61
C GLY A 97 22.72 10.86 -14.77
N ILE A 98 23.06 11.26 -13.54
CA ILE A 98 23.90 10.47 -12.63
C ILE A 98 23.03 9.86 -11.53
N ILE A 99 23.21 8.57 -11.25
CA ILE A 99 22.76 7.93 -10.00
C ILE A 99 23.85 8.13 -8.95
N THR A 100 23.43 8.48 -7.74
CA THR A 100 24.27 8.50 -6.53
C THR A 100 23.90 7.30 -5.67
N PRO A 101 24.85 6.62 -5.00
CA PRO A 101 24.56 5.47 -4.13
C PRO A 101 23.44 5.75 -3.14
N ASP A 102 22.48 4.83 -3.07
CA ASP A 102 21.34 4.80 -2.16
C ASP A 102 20.38 6.03 -2.21
N ILE A 103 20.51 6.87 -3.25
CA ILE A 103 19.60 7.99 -3.53
C ILE A 103 18.82 7.70 -4.81
N PRO A 104 17.47 7.60 -4.77
CA PRO A 104 16.65 7.40 -5.95
C PRO A 104 16.85 8.50 -7.00
N ARG A 105 17.12 8.09 -8.24
CA ARG A 105 17.16 8.96 -9.42
C ARG A 105 15.82 8.88 -10.14
N GLU A 106 15.01 9.92 -10.03
CA GLU A 106 13.77 10.02 -10.82
C GLU A 106 14.05 10.50 -12.25
N ILE A 107 13.50 9.78 -13.22
CA ILE A 107 13.40 10.17 -14.63
C ILE A 107 11.94 10.56 -14.87
N TYR A 108 11.71 11.80 -15.29
CA TYR A 108 10.42 12.20 -15.85
C TYR A 108 10.48 12.00 -17.36
N LEU A 109 9.71 11.03 -17.86
CA LEU A 109 9.58 10.75 -19.29
C LEU A 109 8.26 11.34 -19.79
N SER A 110 8.34 12.34 -20.67
CA SER A 110 7.20 13.10 -21.21
C SER A 110 6.96 12.82 -22.70
N ASP A 111 5.98 13.54 -23.27
CA ASP A 111 5.68 13.57 -24.71
C ASP A 111 5.32 12.18 -25.29
N LEU A 112 4.78 11.33 -24.42
CA LEU A 112 4.26 10.02 -24.77
C LEU A 112 2.87 10.13 -25.41
N LYS A 113 2.50 9.11 -26.17
CA LYS A 113 1.18 9.00 -26.79
C LYS A 113 0.20 8.36 -25.78
N PRO A 114 -1.07 8.80 -25.74
CA PRO A 114 -2.12 8.15 -24.93
C PRO A 114 -2.38 6.72 -25.37
N ASN A 115 -2.87 5.89 -24.43
CA ASN A 115 -3.24 4.49 -24.64
C ASN A 115 -2.20 3.67 -25.43
N THR A 116 -0.92 3.93 -25.18
CA THR A 116 0.20 3.36 -25.94
C THR A 116 1.10 2.56 -25.01
N ARG A 117 1.36 1.30 -25.38
CA ARG A 117 2.36 0.48 -24.72
C ARG A 117 3.75 0.91 -25.18
N TYR A 118 4.67 1.07 -24.24
CA TYR A 118 6.07 1.35 -24.48
C TYR A 118 6.93 0.19 -23.99
N THR A 119 8.05 -0.07 -24.65
CA THR A 119 9.13 -0.94 -24.13
C THR A 119 10.38 -0.12 -23.87
N TYR A 120 11.14 -0.45 -22.83
CA TYR A 120 12.34 0.29 -22.45
C TYR A 120 13.45 -0.59 -21.87
N THR A 121 14.67 -0.07 -21.87
CA THR A 121 15.85 -0.62 -21.19
C THR A 121 16.61 0.51 -20.51
N LEU A 122 17.21 0.22 -19.34
CA LEU A 122 18.13 1.13 -18.65
C LEU A 122 19.56 0.61 -18.78
N SER A 123 20.50 1.52 -19.01
CA SER A 123 21.94 1.26 -18.98
C SER A 123 22.60 2.14 -17.94
N LEU A 124 23.34 1.56 -16.99
CA LEU A 124 24.12 2.26 -15.98
C LEU A 124 25.61 2.05 -16.26
N GLN A 125 26.30 3.11 -16.67
CA GLN A 125 27.75 3.09 -16.89
C GLN A 125 28.48 3.41 -15.59
N THR A 126 29.21 2.43 -15.06
CA THR A 126 29.94 2.48 -13.78
C THR A 126 31.44 2.38 -14.05
N GLY A 127 32.12 3.52 -14.20
CA GLY A 127 33.54 3.55 -14.57
C GLY A 127 33.78 2.93 -15.96
N THR A 128 34.39 1.75 -16.01
CA THR A 128 34.67 1.00 -17.25
C THR A 128 33.63 -0.06 -17.60
N SER A 129 32.74 -0.44 -16.67
CA SER A 129 31.65 -1.39 -16.93
C SER A 129 30.35 -0.68 -17.27
N THR A 130 29.45 -1.38 -17.97
CA THR A 130 28.07 -0.95 -18.20
C THR A 130 27.14 -2.09 -17.83
N LEU A 131 26.23 -1.83 -16.90
CA LEU A 131 25.13 -2.73 -16.57
C LEU A 131 23.94 -2.36 -17.44
N VAL A 132 23.24 -3.35 -17.99
CA VAL A 132 22.07 -3.15 -18.84
C VAL A 132 20.92 -3.98 -18.28
N SER A 133 19.74 -3.39 -18.16
CA SER A 133 18.54 -4.10 -17.71
C SER A 133 17.99 -5.01 -18.81
N PRO A 134 17.20 -6.04 -18.46
CA PRO A 134 16.24 -6.63 -19.39
C PRO A 134 15.34 -5.56 -20.04
N THR A 135 14.71 -5.92 -21.17
CA THR A 135 13.66 -5.09 -21.76
C THR A 135 12.38 -5.22 -20.96
N TYR A 136 11.87 -4.08 -20.51
CA TYR A 136 10.66 -3.93 -19.73
C TYR A 136 9.60 -3.17 -20.51
N SER A 137 8.38 -3.06 -19.96
CA SER A 137 7.29 -2.31 -20.60
C SER A 137 6.36 -1.63 -19.62
N PHE A 138 5.69 -0.58 -20.07
CA PHE A 138 4.56 0.06 -19.38
C PHE A 138 3.52 0.52 -20.41
N THR A 139 2.35 1.00 -19.96
CA THR A 139 1.34 1.61 -20.83
C THR A 139 0.95 2.97 -20.26
N THR A 140 0.80 3.98 -21.12
CA THR A 140 0.14 5.26 -20.76
C THR A 140 -1.35 5.09 -20.56
N ALA A 141 -2.01 6.09 -19.97
CA ALA A 141 -3.41 6.01 -19.59
C ALA A 141 -4.33 5.56 -20.72
N ARG A 142 -5.22 4.61 -20.40
CA ARG A 142 -6.22 4.08 -21.31
C ARG A 142 -7.26 5.16 -21.62
N THR A 143 -7.63 5.30 -22.89
CA THR A 143 -8.77 6.13 -23.30
C THR A 143 -10.09 5.44 -22.98
N GLU A 144 -11.15 6.22 -22.77
CA GLU A 144 -12.53 5.71 -22.66
C GLU A 144 -12.85 4.70 -23.78
N GLY A 145 -13.64 3.67 -23.47
CA GLY A 145 -13.92 2.55 -24.37
C GLY A 145 -12.88 1.42 -24.31
N SER A 146 -11.73 1.62 -23.66
CA SER A 146 -10.71 0.57 -23.49
C SER A 146 -11.05 -0.39 -22.36
N SER A 147 -10.71 -1.67 -22.53
CA SER A 147 -10.65 -2.63 -21.42
C SER A 147 -9.21 -2.78 -20.91
N PHE A 148 -9.05 -3.00 -19.61
CA PHE A 148 -7.75 -3.18 -18.97
C PHE A 148 -7.85 -4.01 -17.69
N THR A 149 -6.69 -4.39 -17.14
CA THR A 149 -6.55 -5.10 -15.87
C THR A 149 -5.69 -4.28 -14.93
N PHE A 150 -6.05 -4.23 -13.65
CA PHE A 150 -5.16 -3.80 -12.58
C PHE A 150 -5.15 -4.84 -11.45
N THR A 151 -4.22 -4.72 -10.50
CA THR A 151 -4.12 -5.64 -9.36
C THR A 151 -4.11 -4.90 -8.03
N LEU A 152 -4.54 -5.60 -6.97
CA LEU A 152 -4.62 -5.09 -5.61
C LEU A 152 -3.97 -6.05 -4.62
N GLN A 153 -3.30 -5.50 -3.62
CA GLN A 153 -2.98 -6.18 -2.37
C GLN A 153 -3.23 -5.22 -1.18
N ALA A 154 -3.23 -5.76 0.03
CA ALA A 154 -3.28 -5.00 1.27
C ALA A 154 -2.43 -5.70 2.34
N ASP A 155 -1.99 -4.99 3.37
CA ASP A 155 -1.36 -5.58 4.55
C ASP A 155 -0.08 -6.38 4.18
N SER A 156 0.69 -5.89 3.20
CA SER A 156 1.81 -6.64 2.61
C SER A 156 2.99 -6.85 3.56
N HIS A 157 2.85 -6.39 4.81
CA HIS A 157 3.86 -6.47 5.84
C HIS A 157 4.42 -7.89 6.04
N LEU A 158 5.60 -7.87 6.66
CA LEU A 158 6.40 -9.04 6.94
C LEU A 158 6.66 -9.07 8.45
N ASP A 159 5.63 -9.43 9.20
CA ASP A 159 5.64 -9.68 10.65
C ASP A 159 5.75 -11.18 10.96
N GLU A 160 5.53 -11.59 12.21
CA GLU A 160 5.52 -13.01 12.59
C GLU A 160 4.40 -13.85 11.94
N ASN A 161 3.36 -13.24 11.35
CA ASN A 161 2.23 -13.92 10.68
C ASN A 161 2.45 -14.09 9.18
N SER A 162 3.61 -13.65 8.69
CA SER A 162 3.92 -13.53 7.27
C SER A 162 5.01 -14.53 6.83
N ASP A 163 5.04 -14.85 5.54
CA ASP A 163 6.04 -15.67 4.88
C ASP A 163 6.55 -14.93 3.64
N LEU A 164 7.86 -14.65 3.61
CA LEU A 164 8.50 -13.86 2.56
C LEU A 164 8.48 -14.57 1.20
N ASP A 165 8.58 -15.89 1.16
CA ASP A 165 8.56 -16.63 -0.10
C ASP A 165 7.13 -16.73 -0.65
N VAL A 166 6.12 -16.81 0.23
CA VAL A 166 4.71 -16.62 -0.15
C VAL A 166 4.49 -15.22 -0.74
N TYR A 167 5.03 -14.16 -0.14
CA TYR A 167 4.90 -12.81 -0.68
C TYR A 167 5.57 -12.66 -2.06
N LYS A 168 6.82 -13.13 -2.21
CA LYS A 168 7.51 -13.15 -3.51
C LYS A 168 6.76 -13.96 -4.58
N ARG A 169 6.11 -15.07 -4.18
CA ARG A 169 5.23 -15.86 -5.05
C ARG A 169 4.00 -15.06 -5.48
N THR A 170 3.38 -14.29 -4.58
CA THR A 170 2.28 -13.36 -4.90
C THR A 170 2.71 -12.28 -5.89
N LEU A 171 3.85 -11.62 -5.65
CA LEU A 171 4.39 -10.60 -6.55
C LEU A 171 4.71 -11.19 -7.95
N ALA A 172 5.28 -12.39 -8.02
CA ALA A 172 5.48 -13.09 -9.28
C ALA A 172 4.14 -13.41 -9.99
N ASN A 173 3.09 -13.74 -9.24
CA ASN A 173 1.75 -13.97 -9.79
C ASN A 173 1.12 -12.66 -10.33
N VAL A 174 1.28 -11.53 -9.64
CA VAL A 174 0.87 -10.19 -10.08
C VAL A 174 1.53 -9.82 -11.41
N LEU A 175 2.85 -10.03 -11.55
CA LEU A 175 3.56 -9.75 -12.80
C LEU A 175 3.04 -10.60 -13.98
N LEU A 176 2.65 -11.86 -13.71
CA LEU A 176 2.07 -12.77 -14.71
C LEU A 176 0.62 -12.46 -15.10
N ASP A 177 -0.07 -11.54 -14.41
CA ASP A 177 -1.38 -11.03 -14.80
C ASP A 177 -1.29 -9.84 -15.79
N LEU A 178 -0.06 -9.34 -16.04
CA LEU A 178 0.24 -8.22 -16.93
C LEU A 178 -0.66 -6.97 -16.71
N PRO A 179 -0.84 -6.50 -15.47
CA PRO A 179 -1.69 -5.36 -15.17
C PRO A 179 -1.12 -4.04 -15.71
N ASP A 180 -2.01 -3.09 -16.00
CA ASP A 180 -1.64 -1.70 -16.33
C ASP A 180 -1.01 -0.99 -15.12
N PHE A 181 -1.37 -1.38 -13.90
CA PHE A 181 -0.80 -0.91 -12.61
C PHE A 181 -1.19 -1.80 -11.42
N HIS A 182 -0.49 -1.62 -10.30
CA HIS A 182 -0.75 -2.26 -9.01
C HIS A 182 -1.06 -1.21 -7.95
N ILE A 183 -2.05 -1.47 -7.10
CA ILE A 183 -2.39 -0.63 -5.96
C ILE A 183 -2.18 -1.44 -4.67
N ASP A 184 -1.39 -0.89 -3.76
CA ASP A 184 -1.17 -1.41 -2.40
C ASP A 184 -2.02 -0.61 -1.41
N LEU A 185 -2.86 -1.28 -0.61
CA LEU A 185 -3.82 -0.62 0.29
C LEU A 185 -3.25 -0.25 1.67
N GLY A 186 -1.94 -0.31 1.86
CA GLY A 186 -1.27 0.08 3.11
C GLY A 186 -1.13 -1.05 4.13
N ASP A 187 -0.56 -0.70 5.29
CA ASP A 187 0.03 -1.61 6.29
C ASP A 187 1.14 -2.46 5.68
N THR A 188 2.09 -1.73 5.09
CA THR A 188 3.19 -2.27 4.30
C THR A 188 4.52 -2.01 5.02
N PHE A 189 4.73 -0.79 5.53
CA PHE A 189 5.98 -0.38 6.16
C PHE A 189 6.03 -0.62 7.68
N MET A 190 4.88 -0.71 8.35
CA MET A 190 4.74 -1.04 9.78
C MET A 190 5.59 -0.18 10.75
N THR A 191 5.84 1.08 10.44
CA THR A 191 6.90 1.87 11.11
C THR A 191 6.53 2.41 12.49
N GLU A 192 5.26 2.35 12.88
CA GLU A 192 4.80 2.67 14.25
C GLU A 192 4.81 1.45 15.19
N LYS A 193 4.95 0.22 14.66
CA LYS A 193 4.88 -1.04 15.40
C LYS A 193 6.14 -1.90 15.28
N HIS A 194 6.86 -1.87 14.16
CA HIS A 194 8.05 -2.66 13.91
C HIS A 194 9.22 -1.81 13.35
N SER A 195 10.39 -1.97 13.96
CA SER A 195 11.64 -1.30 13.57
C SER A 195 12.44 -2.07 12.53
N GLU A 196 12.26 -3.39 12.43
CA GLU A 196 12.96 -4.28 11.51
C GLU A 196 11.99 -5.34 10.94
N PRO A 197 12.19 -5.85 9.71
CA PRO A 197 11.34 -6.90 9.11
C PRO A 197 11.43 -8.25 9.85
N LEU A 198 10.33 -9.01 9.82
CA LEU A 198 10.18 -10.35 10.43
C LEU A 198 10.55 -10.41 11.91
N SER A 199 10.52 -9.26 12.59
CA SER A 199 10.78 -9.12 14.02
C SER A 199 9.51 -9.36 14.83
N ALA A 200 9.50 -10.41 15.64
CA ALA A 200 8.49 -10.64 16.68
C ALA A 200 8.57 -9.61 17.84
N THR A 201 9.62 -8.78 17.89
CA THR A 201 9.70 -7.65 18.82
C THR A 201 8.92 -6.48 18.26
N LEU A 202 7.85 -6.09 18.97
CA LEU A 202 7.10 -4.87 18.69
C LEU A 202 7.88 -3.66 19.23
N GLN A 203 8.34 -2.81 18.31
CA GLN A 203 9.05 -1.57 18.62
C GLN A 203 8.84 -0.57 17.46
N ALA A 204 8.22 0.57 17.75
CA ALA A 204 8.11 1.69 16.82
C ALA A 204 9.48 2.16 16.31
N ALA A 205 9.54 2.63 15.06
CA ALA A 205 10.75 3.23 14.50
C ALA A 205 11.15 4.49 15.28
N THR A 206 12.34 4.46 15.88
CA THR A 206 12.84 5.51 16.79
C THR A 206 13.55 6.67 16.09
N SER A 207 13.73 6.60 14.77
CA SER A 207 14.38 7.64 13.97
C SER A 207 14.05 7.50 12.48
N ALA A 208 14.22 8.59 11.72
CA ALA A 208 14.09 8.59 10.26
C ALA A 208 14.98 7.54 9.56
N MET A 209 16.16 7.21 10.12
CA MET A 209 17.03 6.17 9.57
C MET A 209 16.38 4.77 9.64
N VAL A 210 15.65 4.47 10.73
CA VAL A 210 14.95 3.19 10.89
C VAL A 210 13.74 3.13 9.95
N VAL A 211 12.99 4.23 9.82
CA VAL A 211 11.92 4.37 8.84
C VAL A 211 12.46 4.12 7.41
N ASN A 212 13.53 4.80 7.02
CA ASN A 212 14.12 4.65 5.68
C ASN A 212 14.55 3.21 5.38
N LYS A 213 15.09 2.48 6.37
CA LYS A 213 15.41 1.05 6.20
C LYS A 213 14.18 0.20 5.90
N ARG A 214 13.07 0.39 6.63
CA ARG A 214 11.80 -0.33 6.40
C ARG A 214 11.24 -0.02 5.01
N TYR A 215 11.23 1.25 4.60
CA TYR A 215 10.80 1.68 3.26
C TYR A 215 11.70 1.13 2.15
N LEU A 216 13.02 1.12 2.32
CA LEU A 216 13.96 0.52 1.37
C LEU A 216 13.77 -0.99 1.24
N TYR A 217 13.54 -1.69 2.35
CA TYR A 217 13.31 -3.13 2.37
C TYR A 217 12.08 -3.52 1.53
N GLU A 218 10.93 -2.86 1.78
CA GLU A 218 9.73 -3.13 0.96
C GLU A 218 9.88 -2.63 -0.48
N ARG A 219 10.65 -1.56 -0.73
CA ARG A 219 10.95 -1.12 -2.11
C ARG A 219 11.65 -2.23 -2.91
N TYR A 220 12.55 -3.01 -2.32
CA TYR A 220 13.17 -4.14 -3.00
C TYR A 220 12.20 -5.31 -3.26
N ASN A 221 11.21 -5.53 -2.38
CA ASN A 221 10.12 -6.47 -2.64
C ASN A 221 9.28 -5.99 -3.85
N PHE A 222 8.78 -4.76 -3.83
CA PHE A 222 8.07 -4.17 -4.98
C PHE A 222 8.91 -4.10 -6.25
N GLY A 223 10.24 -4.03 -6.15
CA GLY A 223 11.17 -4.10 -7.28
C GLY A 223 11.03 -5.37 -8.14
N LEU A 224 10.41 -6.43 -7.61
CA LEU A 224 10.07 -7.66 -8.35
C LEU A 224 8.96 -7.48 -9.40
N ILE A 225 8.17 -6.39 -9.33
CA ILE A 225 7.11 -6.08 -10.30
C ILE A 225 7.22 -4.66 -10.89
N THR A 226 7.77 -3.72 -10.12
CA THR A 226 7.68 -2.29 -10.45
C THR A 226 8.62 -1.83 -11.56
N HIS A 227 9.46 -2.71 -12.08
CA HIS A 227 10.11 -2.54 -13.38
C HIS A 227 9.12 -2.62 -14.57
N SER A 228 7.88 -3.09 -14.40
CA SER A 228 6.90 -3.14 -15.50
C SER A 228 5.45 -2.90 -15.08
N VAL A 229 5.18 -2.82 -13.78
CA VAL A 229 3.87 -2.51 -13.21
C VAL A 229 3.98 -1.23 -12.38
N PRO A 230 3.43 -0.10 -12.83
CA PRO A 230 3.37 1.13 -12.04
C PRO A 230 2.70 0.90 -10.68
N LEU A 231 3.30 1.45 -9.62
CA LEU A 231 2.82 1.31 -8.24
C LEU A 231 2.10 2.56 -7.75
N PHE A 232 0.99 2.34 -7.06
CA PHE A 232 0.21 3.34 -6.34
C PHE A 232 0.03 2.87 -4.89
N LEU A 233 0.38 3.73 -3.93
CA LEU A 233 0.21 3.43 -2.50
C LEU A 233 -1.00 4.16 -1.91
N VAL A 234 -1.73 3.46 -1.06
CA VAL A 234 -2.65 4.01 -0.05
C VAL A 234 -1.95 3.90 1.31
N ASN A 235 -2.12 4.88 2.19
CA ASN A 235 -1.60 4.77 3.56
C ASN A 235 -2.50 3.84 4.39
N GLY A 236 -1.91 2.94 5.17
CA GLY A 236 -2.52 2.21 6.28
C GLY A 236 -2.17 2.79 7.65
N ASN A 237 -2.81 2.29 8.71
CA ASN A 237 -2.54 2.75 10.08
C ASN A 237 -1.12 2.44 10.53
N HIS A 238 -0.55 1.33 10.05
CA HIS A 238 0.78 0.90 10.42
C HIS A 238 1.89 1.54 9.55
N ASP A 239 1.57 2.28 8.49
CA ASP A 239 2.62 2.95 7.68
C ASP A 239 3.28 4.15 8.39
N GLY A 240 2.66 4.67 9.46
CA GLY A 240 3.25 5.65 10.38
C GLY A 240 2.85 7.11 10.13
N GLU A 241 2.11 7.40 9.05
CA GLU A 241 1.61 8.74 8.69
C GLU A 241 0.35 9.16 9.50
N LEU A 242 0.45 9.03 10.82
CA LEU A 242 -0.67 9.13 11.77
C LEU A 242 -0.81 10.54 12.37
N GLY A 243 -1.97 11.18 12.16
CA GLY A 243 -2.24 12.55 12.62
C GLY A 243 -2.07 12.73 14.13
N TRP A 244 -2.52 11.75 14.92
CA TRP A 244 -2.42 11.74 16.39
C TRP A 244 -0.99 11.54 16.93
N LEU A 245 0.01 11.31 16.08
CA LEU A 245 1.43 11.27 16.46
C LEU A 245 2.20 12.55 16.05
N LEU A 246 1.52 13.54 15.45
CA LEU A 246 2.11 14.85 15.16
C LEU A 246 2.33 15.65 16.45
N ASN A 247 3.53 16.21 16.60
CA ASN A 247 3.93 16.99 17.78
C ASN A 247 4.30 18.46 17.44
N GLY A 248 4.04 18.90 16.21
CA GLY A 248 4.40 20.25 15.75
C GLY A 248 5.88 20.46 15.44
N THR A 249 6.67 19.40 15.30
CA THR A 249 8.10 19.45 14.96
C THR A 249 8.42 18.53 13.77
N PRO A 250 9.52 18.75 13.03
CA PRO A 250 9.97 17.82 11.99
C PRO A 250 10.52 16.48 12.55
N ASN A 251 10.66 16.36 13.87
CA ASN A 251 11.23 15.20 14.53
C ASN A 251 10.11 14.33 15.14
N ALA A 252 9.23 13.81 14.26
CA ALA A 252 8.11 12.95 14.61
C ALA A 252 7.90 11.87 13.53
N LEU A 253 7.41 10.70 13.94
CA LEU A 253 7.23 9.56 13.06
C LEU A 253 6.41 9.85 11.78
N PRO A 254 5.27 10.59 11.81
CA PRO A 254 4.52 10.89 10.59
C PRO A 254 5.29 11.75 9.58
N ILE A 255 6.19 12.62 10.06
CA ILE A 255 7.05 13.43 9.19
C ILE A 255 8.10 12.54 8.54
N TRP A 256 8.72 11.63 9.30
CA TRP A 256 9.71 10.68 8.79
C TRP A 256 9.09 9.71 7.77
N ALA A 257 7.93 9.13 8.08
CA ALA A 257 7.20 8.21 7.20
C ALA A 257 6.80 8.89 5.88
N THR A 258 6.19 10.08 5.95
CA THR A 258 5.85 10.88 4.76
C THR A 258 7.09 11.20 3.92
N THR A 259 8.19 11.61 4.56
CA THR A 259 9.46 11.90 3.87
C THR A 259 10.03 10.65 3.19
N ALA A 260 9.98 9.50 3.86
CA ALA A 260 10.43 8.23 3.31
C ALA A 260 9.56 7.78 2.13
N ARG A 261 8.22 7.91 2.23
CA ARG A 261 7.31 7.65 1.12
C ARG A 261 7.62 8.55 -0.07
N GLN A 262 7.67 9.87 0.11
CA GLN A 262 8.00 10.82 -0.95
C GLN A 262 9.38 10.59 -1.59
N THR A 263 10.35 10.06 -0.83
CA THR A 263 11.70 9.74 -1.33
C THR A 263 11.74 8.43 -2.12
N TYR A 264 11.13 7.37 -1.58
CA TYR A 264 11.28 6.01 -2.10
C TYR A 264 10.11 5.52 -2.96
N PHE A 265 8.97 6.22 -2.97
CA PHE A 265 7.73 5.84 -3.65
C PHE A 265 7.03 7.08 -4.23
N SER A 266 7.22 7.31 -5.53
CA SER A 266 6.74 8.52 -6.23
C SER A 266 5.21 8.53 -6.49
N ASN A 267 4.40 8.49 -5.42
CA ASN A 267 2.95 8.59 -5.48
C ASN A 267 2.49 9.84 -6.28
N PRO A 268 1.30 9.82 -6.90
CA PRO A 268 0.87 10.92 -7.77
C PRO A 268 0.67 12.24 -7.03
N GLN A 269 1.39 13.27 -7.47
CA GLN A 269 1.18 14.67 -7.08
C GLN A 269 0.04 15.29 -7.91
N ALA A 270 -0.78 16.13 -7.28
CA ALA A 270 -1.88 16.83 -7.95
C ALA A 270 -1.36 17.71 -9.11
N ASN A 271 -1.94 17.55 -10.30
CA ASN A 271 -1.59 18.25 -11.53
C ASN A 271 -2.78 18.28 -12.51
N ALA A 272 -2.53 18.45 -13.81
CA ALA A 272 -3.59 18.49 -14.83
C ALA A 272 -4.28 17.13 -15.08
N PHE A 273 -3.61 16.02 -14.77
CA PHE A 273 -4.12 14.65 -14.93
C PHE A 273 -4.57 14.05 -13.59
N TYR A 274 -3.78 14.24 -12.53
CA TYR A 274 -4.05 13.73 -11.19
C TYR A 274 -4.75 14.79 -10.34
N LEU A 275 -5.93 14.47 -9.80
CA LEU A 275 -6.57 15.22 -8.72
C LEU A 275 -5.99 14.77 -7.38
N GLY A 276 -5.99 15.60 -6.34
CA GLY A 276 -5.56 15.16 -5.01
C GLY A 276 -5.28 16.29 -4.04
N ASP A 277 -4.52 15.98 -2.98
CA ASP A 277 -4.03 16.96 -2.02
C ASP A 277 -3.19 18.06 -2.70
N ASN A 278 -3.57 19.32 -2.45
CA ASN A 278 -2.83 20.51 -2.86
C ASN A 278 -2.45 21.39 -1.66
N LYS A 279 -2.72 20.95 -0.43
CA LYS A 279 -2.32 21.65 0.79
C LYS A 279 -0.86 21.33 1.09
N LYS A 280 -0.09 22.37 1.37
CA LYS A 280 1.30 22.22 1.80
C LYS A 280 1.36 22.05 3.31
N ASP A 281 1.80 20.89 3.76
CA ASP A 281 2.22 20.66 5.13
C ASP A 281 3.53 21.42 5.41
N PRO A 282 3.70 22.05 6.60
CA PRO A 282 4.89 22.84 6.92
C PRO A 282 6.22 22.08 6.93
N PHE A 283 6.21 20.74 7.08
CA PHE A 283 7.42 19.93 7.18
C PHE A 283 7.64 19.01 5.96
N THR A 284 6.56 18.60 5.30
CA THR A 284 6.57 17.59 4.22
C THR A 284 6.05 18.10 2.88
N GLY A 285 5.55 19.34 2.80
CA GLY A 285 5.06 19.93 1.55
C GLY A 285 3.79 19.24 1.04
N GLU A 286 3.78 18.85 -0.24
CA GLU A 286 2.62 18.20 -0.89
C GLU A 286 2.64 16.69 -0.62
N ARG A 287 1.84 16.24 0.36
CA ARG A 287 1.94 14.86 0.89
C ARG A 287 1.57 13.77 -0.10
N SER A 288 0.70 14.03 -1.07
CA SER A 288 0.32 13.06 -2.11
C SER A 288 -0.21 11.73 -1.52
N SER A 289 -0.98 11.80 -0.43
CA SER A 289 -1.53 10.62 0.28
C SER A 289 -3.01 10.34 -0.05
N TRP A 290 -3.76 11.32 -0.55
CA TRP A 290 -5.06 11.12 -1.20
C TRP A 290 -5.04 11.77 -2.60
N TYR A 291 -5.56 11.04 -3.59
CA TYR A 291 -5.49 11.42 -5.00
C TYR A 291 -6.51 10.63 -5.82
N ALA A 292 -6.81 11.11 -7.03
CA ALA A 292 -7.75 10.48 -7.94
C ALA A 292 -7.33 10.69 -9.41
N TRP A 293 -7.68 9.74 -10.27
CA TRP A 293 -7.39 9.81 -11.71
C TRP A 293 -8.40 9.00 -12.52
N HIS A 294 -8.44 9.29 -13.82
CA HIS A 294 -9.22 8.53 -14.79
C HIS A 294 -8.32 7.55 -15.55
N TRP A 295 -8.83 6.34 -15.77
CA TRP A 295 -8.18 5.32 -16.60
C TRP A 295 -9.26 4.49 -17.30
N GLY A 296 -9.32 4.58 -18.63
CA GLY A 296 -10.45 4.07 -19.40
C GLY A 296 -11.77 4.73 -18.97
N ASP A 297 -12.81 3.94 -18.78
CA ASP A 297 -14.14 4.41 -18.33
C ASP A 297 -14.28 4.60 -16.80
N ALA A 298 -13.17 4.49 -16.05
CA ALA A 298 -13.18 4.45 -14.59
C ALA A 298 -12.45 5.63 -13.92
N LEU A 299 -13.06 6.15 -12.85
CA LEU A 299 -12.44 7.04 -11.86
C LEU A 299 -11.95 6.18 -10.68
N PHE A 300 -10.68 6.34 -10.33
CA PHE A 300 -10.02 5.76 -9.17
C PHE A 300 -9.85 6.86 -8.12
N VAL A 301 -10.18 6.57 -6.86
CA VAL A 301 -10.07 7.53 -5.74
C VAL A 301 -9.40 6.87 -4.54
N VAL A 302 -8.25 7.39 -4.13
CA VAL A 302 -7.47 6.95 -2.96
C VAL A 302 -7.71 7.92 -1.80
N LEU A 303 -7.95 7.37 -0.60
CA LEU A 303 -8.24 8.12 0.64
C LEU A 303 -7.21 7.83 1.75
N ASP A 304 -6.92 8.85 2.57
CA ASP A 304 -6.05 8.82 3.76
C ASP A 304 -6.87 9.19 5.00
N PRO A 305 -7.36 8.22 5.79
CA PRO A 305 -8.16 8.49 6.99
C PRO A 305 -7.30 8.78 8.24
N PHE A 306 -5.97 8.85 8.12
CA PHE A 306 -5.07 8.85 9.27
C PHE A 306 -4.48 10.21 9.58
N TRP A 307 -4.04 10.95 8.56
CA TRP A 307 -3.34 12.21 8.79
C TRP A 307 -4.20 13.30 9.43
N ASN A 308 -5.48 13.36 9.07
CA ASN A 308 -6.40 14.36 9.59
C ASN A 308 -7.09 13.93 10.89
N SER A 309 -6.83 12.70 11.36
CA SER A 309 -7.39 12.14 12.58
C SER A 309 -6.61 12.62 13.81
N PRO A 310 -7.20 13.45 14.70
CA PRO A 310 -6.48 14.02 15.84
C PRO A 310 -6.24 13.01 16.97
N LEU A 311 -6.99 11.91 16.98
CA LEU A 311 -6.92 10.85 17.98
C LEU A 311 -7.15 9.49 17.30
N GLN A 312 -6.70 8.41 17.95
CA GLN A 312 -7.03 7.03 17.57
C GLN A 312 -8.53 6.73 17.75
N SER A 313 -9.06 5.77 16.99
CA SER A 313 -10.45 5.29 17.13
C SER A 313 -10.76 4.87 18.59
N ASN A 314 -10.05 3.87 19.13
CA ASN A 314 -10.09 3.45 20.54
C ASN A 314 -11.51 3.30 21.13
N LYS A 315 -12.04 4.33 21.80
CA LYS A 315 -13.38 4.30 22.43
C LYS A 315 -14.41 5.20 21.72
N ASP A 316 -14.00 5.94 20.70
CA ASP A 316 -14.88 6.82 19.93
C ASP A 316 -14.40 6.90 18.47
N GLY A 317 -15.00 6.09 17.58
CA GLY A 317 -14.66 6.06 16.16
C GLY A 317 -14.89 7.40 15.42
N TRP A 318 -15.60 8.36 16.03
CA TRP A 318 -15.67 9.74 15.51
C TRP A 318 -14.33 10.49 15.54
N ASN A 319 -13.34 9.96 16.27
CA ASN A 319 -11.96 10.44 16.27
C ASN A 319 -11.27 10.24 14.91
N LEU A 320 -11.69 9.24 14.13
CA LEU A 320 -11.21 9.09 12.76
C LEU A 320 -11.96 10.02 11.82
N THR A 321 -11.22 10.65 10.92
CA THR A 321 -11.76 11.56 9.92
C THR A 321 -10.88 11.68 8.68
N LEU A 322 -11.51 11.77 7.51
CA LEU A 322 -10.85 12.28 6.30
C LEU A 322 -10.41 13.75 6.48
N GLY A 323 -11.05 14.47 7.39
CA GLY A 323 -10.93 15.92 7.57
C GLY A 323 -11.73 16.70 6.52
N SER A 324 -12.06 17.96 6.84
CA SER A 324 -12.92 18.80 5.99
C SER A 324 -12.42 18.91 4.54
N ASN A 325 -11.11 19.07 4.37
CA ASN A 325 -10.51 19.29 3.05
C ASN A 325 -10.64 18.07 2.15
N GLN A 326 -10.35 16.87 2.67
CA GLN A 326 -10.43 15.64 1.89
C GLN A 326 -11.88 15.21 1.67
N TYR A 327 -12.77 15.39 2.65
CA TYR A 327 -14.21 15.15 2.45
C TYR A 327 -14.81 16.08 1.38
N GLN A 328 -14.51 17.37 1.42
CA GLN A 328 -14.99 18.33 0.41
C GLN A 328 -14.39 18.02 -0.97
N TRP A 329 -13.11 17.64 -1.03
CA TRP A 329 -12.46 17.17 -2.25
C TRP A 329 -13.11 15.89 -2.80
N LEU A 330 -13.44 14.92 -1.95
CA LEU A 330 -14.13 13.68 -2.32
C LEU A 330 -15.52 13.97 -2.90
N SER A 331 -16.32 14.77 -2.20
CA SER A 331 -17.65 15.21 -2.64
C SER A 331 -17.61 15.93 -3.99
N LYS A 332 -16.65 16.85 -4.18
CA LYS A 332 -16.41 17.53 -5.46
C LYS A 332 -15.99 16.56 -6.57
N THR A 333 -15.01 15.69 -6.29
CA THR A 333 -14.47 14.72 -7.24
C THR A 333 -15.54 13.72 -7.73
N LEU A 334 -16.40 13.25 -6.82
CA LEU A 334 -17.50 12.34 -7.17
C LEU A 334 -18.64 13.03 -7.91
N SER A 335 -18.96 14.28 -7.58
CA SER A 335 -20.06 15.04 -8.21
C SER A 335 -19.71 15.58 -9.60
N GLU A 336 -18.44 15.95 -9.85
CA GLU A 336 -17.99 16.43 -11.16
C GLU A 336 -17.65 15.28 -12.15
N SER A 337 -17.37 14.07 -11.65
CA SER A 337 -16.93 12.95 -12.49
C SER A 337 -18.07 12.25 -13.24
N LYS A 338 -17.90 12.16 -14.56
CA LYS A 338 -18.79 11.46 -15.50
C LYS A 338 -18.40 10.01 -15.76
N ALA A 339 -17.39 9.48 -15.06
CA ALA A 339 -16.92 8.11 -15.25
C ALA A 339 -18.05 7.08 -15.00
N LYS A 340 -18.15 6.07 -15.87
CA LYS A 340 -19.14 4.98 -15.79
C LYS A 340 -18.92 4.07 -14.58
N HIS A 341 -17.69 4.07 -14.10
CA HIS A 341 -17.23 3.34 -12.93
C HIS A 341 -16.55 4.34 -11.99
N LYS A 342 -16.93 4.34 -10.71
CA LYS A 342 -16.20 5.05 -9.66
C LYS A 342 -15.81 4.04 -8.59
N ILE A 343 -14.54 4.02 -8.22
CA ILE A 343 -13.94 3.03 -7.33
C ILE A 343 -13.18 3.76 -6.22
N ILE A 344 -13.42 3.38 -4.97
CA ILE A 344 -12.75 3.92 -3.79
C ILE A 344 -11.73 2.91 -3.26
N PHE A 345 -10.57 3.41 -2.86
CA PHE A 345 -9.49 2.67 -2.21
C PHE A 345 -9.15 3.38 -0.89
N ILE A 346 -9.22 2.65 0.21
CA ILE A 346 -8.95 3.15 1.56
C ILE A 346 -8.48 1.98 2.42
N HIS A 347 -7.58 2.18 3.37
CA HIS A 347 -7.10 1.06 4.18
C HIS A 347 -8.21 0.39 5.02
N ASN A 348 -9.01 1.21 5.71
CA ASN A 348 -10.15 0.78 6.53
C ASN A 348 -11.32 1.77 6.41
N LEU A 349 -12.52 1.35 6.79
CA LEU A 349 -13.68 2.26 6.84
C LEU A 349 -13.50 3.30 7.98
N VAL A 350 -13.87 4.56 7.73
CA VAL A 350 -13.56 5.68 8.64
C VAL A 350 -14.33 5.55 9.96
N GLY A 351 -13.60 5.12 11.00
CA GLY A 351 -14.09 4.78 12.33
C GLY A 351 -13.95 3.27 12.60
N GLY A 352 -14.52 2.46 11.70
CA GLY A 352 -14.67 1.00 11.83
C GLY A 352 -15.47 0.60 13.07
N LEU A 353 -15.40 -0.67 13.46
CA LEU A 353 -15.92 -1.17 14.74
C LEU A 353 -14.82 -1.24 15.80
N ASP A 354 -15.18 -1.82 16.95
CA ASP A 354 -14.37 -2.31 18.10
C ASP A 354 -13.25 -1.43 18.68
N GLY A 355 -13.04 -0.22 18.16
CA GLY A 355 -11.90 0.63 18.47
C GLY A 355 -10.62 0.23 17.76
N GLN A 356 -10.60 -0.90 17.05
CA GLN A 356 -9.49 -1.38 16.22
C GLN A 356 -9.77 -1.19 14.74
N MET A 357 -10.84 -0.48 14.35
CA MET A 357 -11.12 -0.05 12.97
C MET A 357 -11.55 -1.20 12.04
N ARG A 358 -12.01 -2.31 12.62
CA ARG A 358 -12.37 -3.56 11.95
C ARG A 358 -13.73 -3.52 11.24
N GLY A 359 -13.92 -4.41 10.27
CA GLY A 359 -15.23 -4.79 9.74
C GLY A 359 -15.61 -4.13 8.40
N GLY A 360 -16.46 -4.84 7.65
CA GLY A 360 -16.98 -4.42 6.35
C GLY A 360 -18.32 -3.70 6.44
N ILE A 361 -19.37 -4.23 5.78
CA ILE A 361 -20.70 -3.59 5.73
C ILE A 361 -21.36 -3.49 7.12
N GLU A 362 -20.95 -4.31 8.07
CA GLU A 362 -21.36 -4.27 9.47
C GLU A 362 -20.84 -3.00 10.18
N ALA A 363 -19.68 -2.48 9.76
CA ALA A 363 -19.12 -1.21 10.25
C ALA A 363 -19.66 0.01 9.50
N ALA A 364 -20.12 -0.16 8.26
CA ALA A 364 -20.55 0.92 7.39
C ALA A 364 -21.64 1.86 7.95
N PRO A 365 -22.60 1.46 8.81
CA PRO A 365 -23.62 2.37 9.35
C PRO A 365 -23.10 3.43 10.34
N TYR A 366 -21.85 3.35 10.80
CA TYR A 366 -21.37 4.09 11.97
C TYR A 366 -20.39 5.21 11.64
N PHE A 367 -20.21 6.11 12.60
CA PHE A 367 -19.21 7.18 12.63
C PHE A 367 -19.23 8.08 11.37
N GLU A 368 -18.08 8.56 10.91
CA GLU A 368 -18.02 9.40 9.70
C GLU A 368 -18.46 8.63 8.44
N TRP A 369 -18.39 7.29 8.47
CA TRP A 369 -18.75 6.47 7.33
C TRP A 369 -20.27 6.43 7.07
N GLY A 370 -21.12 6.07 8.05
CA GLY A 370 -22.58 5.99 7.89
C GLY A 370 -23.41 6.81 8.88
N GLY A 371 -22.75 7.66 9.68
CA GLY A 371 -23.40 8.73 10.41
C GLY A 371 -24.03 8.39 11.76
N LYS A 372 -24.10 7.11 12.17
CA LYS A 372 -24.64 6.71 13.48
C LYS A 372 -23.57 6.63 14.57
N ASN A 373 -23.97 6.85 15.81
CA ASN A 373 -23.20 6.43 16.98
C ASN A 373 -23.31 4.90 17.16
N LEU A 374 -22.44 4.29 17.98
CA LEU A 374 -22.46 2.83 18.23
C LEU A 374 -23.77 2.30 18.85
N ASP A 375 -24.55 3.16 19.52
CA ASP A 375 -25.88 2.81 20.03
C ASP A 375 -26.99 2.87 18.96
N GLY A 376 -26.62 3.14 17.70
CA GLY A 376 -27.52 3.29 16.56
C GLY A 376 -28.18 4.68 16.44
N SER A 377 -27.97 5.58 17.41
CA SER A 377 -28.53 6.93 17.35
C SER A 377 -27.85 7.80 16.27
N PRO A 378 -28.54 8.79 15.65
CA PRO A 378 -27.90 9.71 14.70
C PRO A 378 -26.79 10.55 15.37
N GLY A 379 -25.59 10.56 14.79
CA GLY A 379 -24.45 11.35 15.27
C GLY A 379 -23.86 12.32 14.24
N PHE A 380 -24.13 12.15 12.95
CA PHE A 380 -23.42 12.87 11.89
C PHE A 380 -23.54 14.39 11.97
N SER A 381 -24.76 14.93 12.09
CA SER A 381 -24.98 16.39 12.07
C SER A 381 -24.33 17.14 13.24
N SER A 382 -24.14 16.49 14.39
CA SER A 382 -23.43 17.06 15.54
C SER A 382 -21.92 16.88 15.47
N ARG A 383 -21.45 15.77 14.89
CA ARG A 383 -20.02 15.43 14.79
C ARG A 383 -19.33 15.99 13.54
N ARG A 384 -20.08 16.26 12.47
CA ARG A 384 -19.64 16.81 11.17
C ARG A 384 -20.58 17.94 10.70
N PRO A 385 -20.70 19.04 11.46
CA PRO A 385 -21.63 20.12 11.13
C PRO A 385 -21.30 20.74 9.76
N GLY A 386 -22.34 20.90 8.93
CA GLY A 386 -22.22 21.48 7.58
C GLY A 386 -21.71 20.53 6.49
N TRP A 387 -21.42 19.27 6.80
CA TRP A 387 -21.18 18.24 5.77
C TRP A 387 -22.53 17.74 5.24
N GLU A 388 -22.61 17.52 3.93
CA GLU A 388 -23.88 17.15 3.26
C GLU A 388 -24.41 15.77 3.69
N LEU A 389 -23.54 14.76 3.70
CA LEU A 389 -23.87 13.34 3.93
C LEU A 389 -22.69 12.64 4.62
N PRO A 390 -22.92 11.54 5.37
CA PRO A 390 -21.85 10.62 5.71
C PRO A 390 -21.24 9.98 4.45
N ILE A 391 -20.05 9.38 4.58
CA ILE A 391 -19.28 8.93 3.41
C ILE A 391 -20.08 7.92 2.58
N HIS A 392 -20.68 6.90 3.20
CA HIS A 392 -21.43 5.85 2.51
C HIS A 392 -22.57 6.42 1.66
N GLU A 393 -23.43 7.27 2.23
CA GLU A 393 -24.54 7.91 1.51
C GLU A 393 -24.03 8.83 0.38
N LEU A 394 -22.88 9.48 0.56
CA LEU A 394 -22.20 10.22 -0.51
C LEU A 394 -21.73 9.29 -1.65
N LEU A 395 -21.18 8.10 -1.32
CA LEU A 395 -20.79 7.10 -2.31
C LEU A 395 -22.01 6.56 -3.09
N VAL A 396 -23.11 6.26 -2.38
CA VAL A 396 -24.39 5.80 -2.96
C VAL A 396 -24.98 6.87 -3.89
N LYS A 397 -25.07 8.13 -3.42
CA LYS A 397 -25.56 9.29 -4.20
C LYS A 397 -24.81 9.44 -5.53
N HIS A 398 -23.51 9.16 -5.56
CA HIS A 398 -22.66 9.30 -6.74
C HIS A 398 -22.41 8.00 -7.52
N GLN A 399 -23.13 6.92 -7.18
CA GLN A 399 -23.11 5.62 -7.88
C GLN A 399 -21.70 5.01 -7.95
N VAL A 400 -20.99 5.04 -6.82
CA VAL A 400 -19.76 4.25 -6.62
C VAL A 400 -20.08 2.76 -6.75
N LYS A 401 -19.19 2.00 -7.39
CA LYS A 401 -19.42 0.56 -7.65
C LYS A 401 -18.72 -0.35 -6.65
N ALA A 402 -17.54 0.06 -6.18
CA ALA A 402 -16.76 -0.72 -5.23
C ALA A 402 -15.96 0.17 -4.29
N VAL A 403 -15.84 -0.29 -3.04
CA VAL A 403 -14.90 0.16 -2.03
C VAL A 403 -13.97 -1.02 -1.74
N PHE A 404 -12.69 -0.87 -2.07
CA PHE A 404 -11.65 -1.83 -1.72
C PHE A 404 -10.94 -1.36 -0.46
N HIS A 405 -10.78 -2.26 0.51
CA HIS A 405 -10.09 -2.01 1.78
C HIS A 405 -9.24 -3.21 2.23
N GLY A 406 -8.34 -2.99 3.18
CA GLY A 406 -7.42 -3.99 3.73
C GLY A 406 -7.70 -4.26 5.19
N HIS A 407 -6.65 -4.17 6.01
CA HIS A 407 -6.61 -4.21 7.47
C HIS A 407 -6.90 -5.59 8.08
N ASP A 408 -7.99 -6.24 7.65
CA ASP A 408 -8.57 -7.39 8.34
C ASP A 408 -7.94 -8.74 7.95
N HIS A 409 -6.87 -8.71 7.15
CA HIS A 409 -6.01 -9.84 6.77
C HIS A 409 -6.77 -11.04 6.15
N LEU A 410 -7.95 -10.81 5.58
CA LEU A 410 -8.85 -11.82 5.01
C LEU A 410 -9.45 -11.34 3.69
N TYR A 411 -9.94 -12.27 2.86
CA TYR A 411 -10.79 -11.92 1.73
C TYR A 411 -12.24 -11.89 2.20
N ALA A 412 -12.94 -10.77 1.99
CA ALA A 412 -14.39 -10.69 2.13
C ALA A 412 -15.00 -9.93 0.95
N GLN A 413 -16.01 -10.52 0.32
CA GLN A 413 -16.89 -9.82 -0.63
C GLN A 413 -18.26 -9.66 0.00
N GLN A 414 -18.68 -8.41 0.16
CA GLN A 414 -20.00 -8.01 0.66
C GLN A 414 -20.65 -7.01 -0.32
N SER A 415 -21.93 -6.70 -0.13
CA SER A 415 -22.63 -5.71 -0.94
C SER A 415 -23.67 -4.96 -0.11
N LEU A 416 -23.67 -3.63 -0.22
CA LEU A 416 -24.55 -2.73 0.50
C LEU A 416 -24.96 -1.58 -0.44
N ASP A 417 -26.27 -1.35 -0.59
CA ASP A 417 -26.87 -0.25 -1.35
C ASP A 417 -26.31 -0.04 -2.78
N GLY A 418 -26.00 -1.16 -3.45
CA GLY A 418 -25.48 -1.19 -4.82
C GLY A 418 -23.95 -1.07 -4.92
N ILE A 419 -23.25 -0.95 -3.79
CA ILE A 419 -21.79 -0.87 -3.70
C ILE A 419 -21.24 -2.22 -3.23
N ILE A 420 -20.20 -2.72 -3.89
CA ILE A 420 -19.42 -3.88 -3.41
C ILE A 420 -18.39 -3.41 -2.39
N TYR A 421 -18.41 -4.04 -1.21
CA TYR A 421 -17.36 -3.87 -0.20
C TYR A 421 -16.43 -5.08 -0.30
N GLN A 422 -15.16 -4.82 -0.57
CA GLN A 422 -14.14 -5.86 -0.82
C GLN A 422 -12.96 -5.67 0.12
N THR A 423 -12.88 -6.51 1.15
CA THR A 423 -11.65 -6.70 1.92
C THR A 423 -10.65 -7.47 1.06
N VAL A 424 -9.47 -6.90 0.88
CA VAL A 424 -8.38 -7.41 0.07
C VAL A 424 -7.50 -8.32 0.96
N PRO A 425 -7.17 -9.54 0.51
CA PRO A 425 -6.42 -10.50 1.30
C PRO A 425 -4.94 -10.10 1.45
N GLN A 426 -4.36 -10.49 2.58
CA GLN A 426 -2.95 -10.30 2.87
C GLN A 426 -2.08 -11.16 1.92
N PRO A 427 -1.16 -10.59 1.12
CA PRO A 427 -0.39 -11.31 0.10
C PRO A 427 0.73 -12.18 0.67
N SER A 428 1.15 -11.91 1.91
CA SER A 428 2.24 -12.55 2.64
C SER A 428 1.77 -13.59 3.67
N ALA A 429 0.47 -13.73 3.93
CA ALA A 429 -0.04 -14.51 5.07
C ALA A 429 0.42 -15.98 5.08
N LYS A 430 0.97 -16.44 6.21
CA LYS A 430 1.42 -17.83 6.40
C LYS A 430 0.28 -18.81 6.75
N ASN A 431 -0.86 -18.31 7.21
CA ASN A 431 -1.99 -19.12 7.67
C ASN A 431 -3.14 -19.09 6.65
N PHE A 432 -3.37 -20.21 5.99
CA PHE A 432 -4.36 -20.35 4.92
C PHE A 432 -5.74 -20.85 5.37
N ASN A 433 -5.96 -20.99 6.69
CA ASN A 433 -7.20 -21.51 7.27
C ASN A 433 -7.80 -20.56 8.33
N SER A 434 -7.40 -19.29 8.37
CA SER A 434 -7.82 -18.29 9.37
C SER A 434 -9.12 -17.55 9.05
N GLY A 435 -9.57 -17.51 7.79
CA GLY A 435 -10.60 -16.58 7.32
C GLY A 435 -11.90 -16.59 8.12
N THR A 436 -12.44 -17.77 8.44
CA THR A 436 -13.67 -17.88 9.26
C THR A 436 -13.49 -17.38 10.69
N THR A 437 -12.31 -17.57 11.29
CA THR A 437 -11.99 -17.08 12.63
C THR A 437 -11.87 -15.56 12.62
N LEU A 438 -11.09 -15.01 11.68
CA LEU A 438 -10.90 -13.57 11.54
C LEU A 438 -12.22 -12.86 11.22
N ALA A 439 -13.05 -13.43 10.35
CA ALA A 439 -14.37 -12.88 10.05
C ALA A 439 -15.26 -12.75 11.29
N ARG A 440 -15.36 -13.81 12.11
CA ARG A 440 -16.09 -13.76 13.38
C ARG A 440 -15.50 -12.72 14.33
N ASP A 441 -14.17 -12.70 14.45
CA ASP A 441 -13.47 -11.86 15.44
C ASP A 441 -13.41 -10.38 15.00
N TYR A 442 -13.56 -10.08 13.71
CA TYR A 442 -13.55 -8.74 13.09
C TYR A 442 -14.90 -8.32 12.48
N HIS A 443 -16.00 -8.92 12.95
CA HIS A 443 -17.38 -8.50 12.66
C HIS A 443 -17.86 -8.62 11.20
N TYR A 444 -17.44 -9.66 10.49
CA TYR A 444 -18.01 -10.04 9.20
C TYR A 444 -19.07 -11.13 9.41
N ASP A 445 -20.33 -10.72 9.55
CA ASP A 445 -21.47 -11.61 9.75
C ASP A 445 -22.08 -12.12 8.42
N SER A 446 -21.66 -11.52 7.30
CA SER A 446 -22.25 -11.74 5.97
C SER A 446 -21.24 -11.70 4.81
N GLY A 447 -21.65 -12.19 3.64
CA GLY A 447 -20.84 -12.18 2.40
C GLY A 447 -20.03 -13.45 2.14
N VAL A 448 -19.12 -13.38 1.17
CA VAL A 448 -18.18 -14.47 0.83
C VAL A 448 -16.86 -14.22 1.54
N VAL A 449 -16.55 -15.02 2.56
CA VAL A 449 -15.31 -14.94 3.35
C VAL A 449 -14.35 -16.07 2.95
N LEU A 450 -13.09 -15.75 2.70
CA LEU A 450 -12.01 -16.71 2.45
C LEU A 450 -10.73 -16.32 3.19
N SER A 451 -9.91 -17.31 3.55
CA SER A 451 -8.57 -17.08 4.10
C SER A 451 -7.61 -16.57 3.04
N SER A 452 -6.74 -15.64 3.44
CA SER A 452 -5.47 -15.27 2.78
C SER A 452 -4.58 -16.51 2.48
N SER A 453 -3.53 -16.46 1.65
CA SER A 453 -2.96 -15.32 0.92
C SER A 453 -3.23 -15.31 -0.58
N GLY A 454 -2.83 -14.23 -1.22
CA GLY A 454 -2.90 -14.00 -2.66
C GLY A 454 -3.12 -12.51 -2.95
N HIS A 455 -3.62 -12.20 -4.14
CA HIS A 455 -3.92 -10.83 -4.56
C HIS A 455 -5.26 -10.80 -5.33
N LEU A 456 -5.82 -9.61 -5.55
CA LEU A 456 -6.96 -9.47 -6.47
C LEU A 456 -6.50 -9.04 -7.85
N ARG A 457 -7.07 -9.68 -8.88
CA ARG A 457 -6.98 -9.25 -10.28
C ARG A 457 -8.32 -8.62 -10.66
N ILE A 458 -8.30 -7.32 -10.98
CA ILE A 458 -9.50 -6.57 -11.35
C ILE A 458 -9.48 -6.27 -12.83
N LYS A 459 -10.55 -6.62 -13.54
CA LYS A 459 -10.74 -6.28 -14.95
C LYS A 459 -11.81 -5.19 -15.08
N VAL A 460 -11.48 -4.14 -15.82
CA VAL A 460 -12.41 -3.06 -16.16
C VAL A 460 -12.69 -3.11 -17.67
N THR A 461 -13.96 -2.98 -18.02
CA THR A 461 -14.44 -2.86 -19.40
C THR A 461 -15.37 -1.64 -19.51
N PRO A 462 -15.79 -1.20 -20.70
CA PRO A 462 -16.70 -0.05 -20.84
C PRO A 462 -18.08 -0.25 -20.20
N THR A 463 -18.44 -1.47 -19.82
CA THR A 463 -19.75 -1.85 -19.26
C THR A 463 -19.69 -2.47 -17.87
N SER A 464 -18.56 -3.08 -17.47
CA SER A 464 -18.44 -3.83 -16.21
C SER A 464 -17.09 -3.61 -15.51
N ILE A 465 -17.08 -3.90 -14.21
CA ILE A 465 -15.89 -4.22 -13.41
C ILE A 465 -16.09 -5.67 -12.95
N SER A 466 -15.04 -6.47 -12.91
CA SER A 466 -15.04 -7.78 -12.28
C SER A 466 -13.77 -8.01 -11.46
N SER A 467 -13.88 -8.77 -10.38
CA SER A 467 -12.77 -9.11 -9.48
C SER A 467 -12.52 -10.62 -9.48
N GLU A 468 -11.27 -11.03 -9.38
CA GLU A 468 -10.86 -12.43 -9.18
C GLU A 468 -9.85 -12.50 -8.02
N TYR A 469 -10.12 -13.32 -7.02
CA TYR A 469 -9.15 -13.61 -5.95
C TYR A 469 -8.19 -14.72 -6.39
N VAL A 470 -6.97 -14.33 -6.75
CA VAL A 470 -5.90 -15.20 -7.23
C VAL A 470 -5.07 -15.68 -6.04
N ARG A 471 -5.12 -16.97 -5.72
CA ARG A 471 -4.37 -17.56 -4.60
C ARG A 471 -2.88 -17.70 -4.90
N SER A 472 -2.06 -17.46 -3.88
CA SER A 472 -0.65 -17.78 -3.89
C SER A 472 -0.36 -19.05 -3.09
N TRP A 473 0.37 -19.97 -3.71
CA TRP A 473 0.81 -21.20 -3.06
C TRP A 473 2.28 -21.47 -3.42
N LEU A 474 3.09 -21.80 -2.43
CA LEU A 474 4.43 -22.34 -2.66
C LEU A 474 4.33 -23.75 -3.26
N PRO A 475 5.33 -24.22 -4.04
CA PRO A 475 5.32 -25.58 -4.60
C PRO A 475 5.15 -26.69 -3.55
N SER A 476 5.59 -26.48 -2.32
CA SER A 476 5.41 -27.38 -1.17
C SER A 476 4.01 -27.38 -0.57
N GLN A 477 3.19 -26.37 -0.88
CA GLN A 477 1.82 -26.20 -0.41
C GLN A 477 0.78 -26.65 -1.47
N GLU A 478 1.20 -26.81 -2.72
CA GLU A 478 0.34 -27.26 -3.82
C GLU A 478 -0.03 -28.75 -3.69
N ASN A 479 -1.28 -29.09 -3.97
CA ASN A 479 -1.82 -30.45 -3.92
C ASN A 479 -2.94 -30.63 -4.96
N ALA A 480 -3.88 -31.56 -4.76
CA ALA A 480 -5.00 -31.79 -5.69
C ALA A 480 -6.04 -30.64 -5.72
N SER A 481 -6.21 -29.91 -4.62
CA SER A 481 -7.20 -28.82 -4.45
C SER A 481 -6.58 -27.45 -4.17
N ARG A 482 -5.25 -27.34 -4.24
CA ARG A 482 -4.47 -26.10 -4.06
C ARG A 482 -3.44 -26.01 -5.17
N LYS A 483 -3.57 -25.01 -6.03
CA LYS A 483 -2.69 -24.70 -7.17
C LYS A 483 -2.39 -23.22 -7.20
N ASN A 484 -1.12 -22.86 -7.37
CA ASN A 484 -0.73 -21.47 -7.46
C ASN A 484 -1.42 -20.77 -8.64
N ARG A 485 -1.94 -19.56 -8.43
CA ARG A 485 -2.81 -18.81 -9.35
C ARG A 485 -4.20 -19.41 -9.61
N GLN A 486 -4.69 -20.36 -8.81
CA GLN A 486 -6.12 -20.69 -8.83
C GLN A 486 -6.95 -19.48 -8.40
N VAL A 487 -8.16 -19.35 -8.96
CA VAL A 487 -9.13 -18.33 -8.56
C VAL A 487 -10.14 -18.97 -7.62
N ASP A 488 -10.18 -18.50 -6.36
CA ASP A 488 -11.06 -19.08 -5.32
C ASP A 488 -12.39 -18.33 -5.17
N ALA A 489 -12.47 -17.08 -5.62
CA ALA A 489 -13.68 -16.27 -5.67
C ALA A 489 -13.63 -15.25 -6.82
N SER A 490 -14.80 -14.88 -7.33
CA SER A 490 -14.94 -13.85 -8.36
C SER A 490 -16.33 -13.21 -8.35
N TRP A 491 -16.41 -11.95 -8.78
CA TRP A 491 -17.66 -11.21 -9.00
C TRP A 491 -17.58 -10.30 -10.22
#